data_AF-A0A174ZRL4-F1
#
_entry.id   AF-A0A174ZRL4-F1
#
_cell.length_a   1.000
_cell.length_b   1.000
_cell.length_c   1.000
_cell.angle_alpha   90.00
_cell.angle_beta   90.00
_cell.angle_gamma   90.00
#
_symmetry.space_group_name_H-M   'P 1'
#
loop_
_entity.id
_entity.type
_entity.pdbx_description
1 polymer ?
#
loop_
_entity_poly.entity_id
_entity_poly.type
_entity_poly.pdbx_seq_one_letter_code
_entity_poly.pdbx_strand_id
1 'polypeptide(L)'
;MNIIWLLIVLVTILYCLMTGNVGIINDVFLNVGKETLDFVIPLLCVTCFWNGILYIARDAGIIHGLERLFHPLLKRLFPDLKDDEETLGYVATNVVVNMVGLGSAATPVGLQAMKGMQRQNPDKDTASRSMITFLVLNTAGVTLLSTTLIALRASFHSLHVTGFMPYAIVSTLFASVVGLSIDRWWNYRD
;
A
#
# COMPACT_ATOMS: atom_id res chain seq x y z
N MET A 1 5.54 -2.73 19.46
CA MET A 1 6.01 -1.57 18.66
C MET A 1 6.58 -0.46 19.55
N ASN A 2 5.90 -0.03 20.60
CA ASN A 2 6.38 1.05 21.49
C ASN A 2 7.72 0.75 22.19
N ILE A 3 7.96 -0.50 22.59
CA ILE A 3 9.21 -0.92 23.26
C ILE A 3 10.42 -0.76 22.32
N ILE A 4 10.25 -1.07 21.03
CA ILE A 4 11.33 -0.98 20.04
C ILE A 4 11.75 0.49 19.84
N TRP A 5 10.77 1.38 19.69
CA TRP A 5 11.02 2.82 19.59
C TRP A 5 11.74 3.37 20.82
N LEU A 6 11.28 2.98 22.01
CA LEU A 6 11.87 3.42 23.27
C LEU A 6 13.32 2.94 23.39
N LEU A 7 13.61 1.69 23.01
CA LEU A 7 14.97 1.15 22.97
C LEU A 7 15.87 1.93 22.00
N ILE A 8 15.41 2.24 20.79
CA ILE A 8 16.20 2.99 19.80
C ILE A 8 16.57 4.38 20.35
N VAL A 9 15.59 5.10 20.91
CA VAL A 9 15.83 6.43 21.49
C VAL A 9 16.81 6.34 22.65
N LEU A 10 16.63 5.38 23.55
CA LEU A 10 17.46 5.23 24.74
C LEU A 10 18.90 4.84 24.40
N VAL A 11 19.10 3.91 23.47
CA VAL A 11 20.43 3.53 22.96
C VAL A 11 21.13 4.73 22.29
N THR A 12 20.40 5.51 21.51
CA THR A 12 20.94 6.70 20.82
C THR A 12 21.39 7.77 21.81
N ILE A 13 20.58 8.05 22.84
CA ILE A 13 20.93 9.00 23.92
C ILE A 13 22.17 8.50 24.66
N LEU A 14 22.19 7.22 25.06
CA LEU A 14 23.33 6.64 25.78
C LEU A 14 24.62 6.72 24.95
N TYR A 15 24.53 6.41 23.65
CA TYR A 15 25.66 6.51 22.73
C TYR A 15 26.20 7.94 22.60
N CYS A 16 25.31 8.94 22.46
CA CYS A 16 25.71 10.35 22.42
C CYS A 16 26.33 10.83 23.74
N LEU A 17 25.84 10.34 24.88
CA LEU A 17 26.44 10.63 26.20
C LEU A 17 27.84 10.00 26.32
N MET A 18 28.02 8.76 25.88
CA MET A 18 29.31 8.05 25.94
C MET A 18 30.36 8.64 24.99
N THR A 19 29.94 9.16 23.83
CA THR A 19 30.85 9.76 22.83
C THR A 19 31.11 11.25 23.06
N GLY A 20 30.47 11.88 24.07
CA GLY A 20 30.62 13.30 24.38
C GLY A 20 29.87 14.25 23.44
N ASN A 21 29.08 13.74 22.50
CA ASN A 21 28.35 14.51 21.49
C ASN A 21 26.98 15.00 22.00
N VAL A 22 26.93 15.52 23.24
CA VAL A 22 25.68 15.95 23.88
C VAL A 22 25.03 17.14 23.17
N GLY A 23 25.82 17.97 22.47
CA GLY A 23 25.32 19.08 21.66
C GLY A 23 24.31 18.65 20.59
N ILE A 24 24.52 17.48 19.98
CA ILE A 24 23.63 16.92 18.95
C ILE A 24 22.23 16.67 19.53
N ILE A 25 22.15 16.21 20.79
CA ILE A 25 20.87 15.95 21.45
C ILE A 25 20.08 17.26 21.55
N ASN A 26 20.72 18.33 22.01
CA ASN A 26 20.07 19.63 22.17
C ASN A 26 19.65 20.21 20.81
N ASP A 27 20.51 20.12 19.79
CA ASP A 27 20.20 20.59 18.44
C ASP A 27 18.99 19.87 17.86
N VAL A 28 18.88 18.54 18.03
CA VAL A 28 17.71 17.77 17.60
C VAL A 28 16.45 18.22 18.35
N PHE A 29 16.50 18.37 19.68
CA PHE A 29 15.34 18.80 20.47
C PHE A 29 14.84 20.19 20.08
N LEU A 30 15.74 21.12 19.74
CA LEU A 30 15.38 22.49 19.35
C LEU A 30 14.84 22.56 17.92
N ASN A 31 15.39 21.77 16.99
CA ASN A 31 15.06 21.87 15.57
C ASN A 31 13.92 20.94 15.12
N VAL A 32 13.64 19.84 15.84
CA VAL A 32 12.68 18.82 15.41
C VAL A 32 11.29 19.38 15.08
N GLY A 33 10.81 20.37 15.84
CA GLY A 33 9.51 20.98 15.59
C GLY A 33 9.46 21.75 14.27
N LYS A 34 10.51 22.53 13.99
CA LYS A 34 10.63 23.29 12.73
C LYS A 34 10.81 22.34 11.55
N GLU A 35 11.74 21.39 11.63
CA GLU A 35 11.97 20.40 10.57
C GLU A 35 10.72 19.59 10.25
N THR A 36 9.94 19.24 11.28
CA THR A 36 8.65 18.55 11.09
C THR A 36 7.67 19.42 10.30
N LEU A 37 7.53 20.71 10.63
CA LEU A 37 6.63 21.61 9.89
C LEU A 37 7.09 21.85 8.45
N ASP A 38 8.39 22.09 8.26
CA ASP A 38 9.01 22.30 6.96
C ASP A 38 8.82 21.07 6.04
N PHE A 39 8.78 19.87 6.62
CA PHE A 39 8.52 18.64 5.90
C PHE A 39 7.03 18.34 5.67
N VAL A 40 6.20 18.46 6.71
CA VAL A 40 4.79 18.03 6.69
C VAL A 40 3.92 18.97 5.86
N ILE A 41 4.16 20.28 5.88
CA ILE A 41 3.32 21.24 5.15
C ILE A 41 3.37 21.00 3.63
N PRO A 42 4.55 20.95 2.98
CA PRO A 42 4.62 20.64 1.55
C PRO A 42 4.05 19.26 1.22
N LEU A 43 4.34 18.26 2.06
CA LEU A 43 3.85 16.90 1.87
C LEU A 43 2.32 16.85 1.89
N LEU A 44 1.68 17.58 2.82
CA LEU A 44 0.23 17.69 2.94
C LEU A 44 -0.36 18.32 1.67
N CYS A 45 0.16 19.48 1.23
CA CYS A 45 -0.34 20.17 0.05
C CYS A 45 -0.30 19.29 -1.20
N VAL A 46 0.85 18.65 -1.46
CA VAL A 46 1.04 17.78 -2.64
C VAL A 46 0.15 16.53 -2.55
N THR A 47 0.05 15.92 -1.37
CA THR A 47 -0.80 14.74 -1.16
C THR A 47 -2.28 15.07 -1.34
N CYS A 48 -2.75 16.19 -0.79
CA CYS A 48 -4.13 16.66 -0.96
C CYS A 48 -4.47 16.91 -2.43
N PHE A 49 -3.56 17.53 -3.18
CA PHE A 49 -3.74 17.78 -4.61
C PHE A 49 -3.89 16.48 -5.41
N TRP A 50 -2.95 15.54 -5.26
CA TRP A 50 -2.99 14.28 -5.99
C TRP A 50 -4.17 13.40 -5.61
N ASN A 51 -4.49 13.32 -4.32
CA ASN A 51 -5.67 12.60 -3.87
C ASN A 51 -6.96 13.24 -4.42
N GLY A 52 -7.04 14.57 -4.46
CA GLY A 52 -8.17 15.30 -5.05
C GLY A 52 -8.41 14.93 -6.52
N ILE A 53 -7.36 14.94 -7.35
CA ILE A 53 -7.45 14.49 -8.75
C ILE A 53 -7.96 13.06 -8.83
N LEU A 54 -7.44 12.19 -7.96
CA LEU A 54 -7.76 10.78 -7.98
C LEU A 54 -9.19 10.47 -7.48
N TYR A 55 -9.69 11.27 -6.53
CA TYR A 55 -11.10 11.27 -6.14
C TYR A 55 -12.02 11.74 -7.27
N ILE A 56 -11.64 12.78 -8.03
CA ILE A 56 -12.39 13.20 -9.22
C ILE A 56 -12.42 12.06 -10.25
N ALA A 57 -11.30 11.36 -10.48
CA ALA A 57 -11.25 10.21 -11.39
C ALA A 57 -12.16 9.07 -10.93
N ARG A 58 -12.23 8.82 -9.62
CA ARG A 58 -13.16 7.86 -9.01
C ARG A 58 -14.61 8.26 -9.27
N ASP A 59 -14.97 9.51 -8.98
CA ASP A 59 -16.34 10.02 -9.10
C ASP A 59 -16.77 10.15 -10.57
N ALA A 60 -15.81 10.35 -11.49
CA ALA A 60 -16.01 10.29 -12.94
C ALA A 60 -16.20 8.85 -13.48
N GLY A 61 -16.11 7.83 -12.62
CA GLY A 61 -16.31 6.43 -13.00
C GLY A 61 -15.11 5.74 -13.64
N ILE A 62 -13.94 6.39 -13.70
CA ILE A 62 -12.71 5.80 -14.28
C ILE A 62 -12.31 4.55 -13.48
N ILE A 63 -12.41 4.62 -12.15
CA ILE A 63 -12.10 3.51 -11.24
C ILE A 63 -13.04 2.32 -11.49
N HIS A 64 -14.35 2.56 -11.64
CA HIS A 64 -15.32 1.52 -12.00
C HIS A 64 -15.04 0.91 -13.39
N GLY A 65 -14.55 1.72 -14.34
CA GLY A 65 -14.10 1.23 -15.65
C GLY A 65 -12.91 0.28 -15.54
N LEU A 66 -11.92 0.63 -14.69
CA LEU A 66 -10.77 -0.24 -14.41
C LEU A 66 -11.19 -1.51 -13.68
N GLU A 67 -12.09 -1.43 -12.71
CA GLU A 67 -12.63 -2.62 -12.02
C GLU A 67 -13.22 -3.62 -13.01
N ARG A 68 -14.05 -3.15 -13.96
CA ARG A 68 -14.61 -4.00 -15.03
C ARG A 68 -13.53 -4.58 -15.94
N LEU A 69 -12.47 -3.83 -16.22
CA LEU A 69 -11.34 -4.29 -17.03
C LEU A 69 -10.54 -5.40 -16.33
N PHE A 70 -10.35 -5.29 -15.01
CA PHE A 70 -9.62 -6.29 -14.21
C PHE A 70 -10.50 -7.47 -13.78
N HIS A 71 -11.83 -7.31 -13.77
CA HIS A 71 -12.78 -8.36 -13.41
C HIS A 71 -12.54 -9.73 -14.07
N PRO A 72 -12.33 -9.85 -15.41
CA PRO A 72 -12.06 -11.15 -16.03
C PRO A 72 -10.75 -11.80 -15.57
N LEU A 73 -9.73 -10.99 -15.28
CA LEU A 73 -8.46 -11.48 -14.73
C LEU A 73 -8.68 -12.01 -13.31
N LEU A 74 -9.40 -11.26 -12.48
CA LEU A 74 -9.71 -11.62 -11.10
C LEU A 74 -10.61 -12.86 -11.02
N LYS A 75 -11.59 -13.04 -11.90
CA LYS A 75 -12.37 -14.29 -11.99
C LYS A 75 -11.50 -15.53 -12.21
N ARG A 76 -10.43 -15.43 -12.99
CA ARG A 76 -9.49 -16.54 -13.21
C ARG A 76 -8.56 -16.79 -12.02
N LEU A 77 -8.24 -15.73 -11.28
CA LEU A 77 -7.36 -15.81 -10.14
C LEU A 77 -8.09 -16.34 -8.88
N PHE A 78 -9.36 -15.95 -8.73
CA PHE A 78 -10.27 -16.33 -7.67
C PHE A 78 -11.43 -17.21 -8.18
N PRO A 79 -11.16 -18.45 -8.64
CA PRO A 79 -12.21 -19.34 -9.14
C PRO A 79 -13.24 -19.69 -8.06
N ASP A 80 -12.84 -19.68 -6.79
CA ASP A 80 -13.72 -19.95 -5.63
C ASP A 80 -14.77 -18.84 -5.43
N LEU A 81 -14.50 -17.63 -5.93
CA LEU A 81 -15.39 -16.47 -5.82
C LEU A 81 -16.13 -16.17 -7.13
N LYS A 82 -16.02 -17.03 -8.15
CA LYS A 82 -16.55 -16.75 -9.49
C LYS A 82 -18.06 -16.47 -9.51
N ASP A 83 -18.79 -17.08 -8.58
CA ASP A 83 -20.25 -16.99 -8.43
C ASP A 83 -20.66 -15.96 -7.35
N ASP A 84 -19.72 -15.40 -6.59
CA ASP A 84 -19.93 -14.32 -5.63
C ASP A 84 -19.43 -13.00 -6.21
N GLU A 85 -20.27 -12.40 -7.05
CA GLU A 85 -20.02 -11.10 -7.70
C GLU A 85 -19.79 -9.97 -6.67
N GLU A 86 -20.38 -10.04 -5.47
CA GLU A 86 -20.23 -9.01 -4.44
C GLU A 86 -18.82 -9.03 -3.83
N THR A 87 -18.38 -10.20 -3.33
CA THR A 87 -17.03 -10.35 -2.76
C THR A 87 -15.96 -10.09 -3.82
N LEU A 88 -16.16 -10.58 -5.05
CA LEU A 88 -15.24 -10.33 -6.14
C LEU A 88 -15.19 -8.85 -6.54
N GLY A 89 -16.32 -8.14 -6.47
CA GLY A 89 -16.38 -6.69 -6.64
C GLY A 89 -15.51 -5.95 -5.61
N TYR A 90 -15.60 -6.31 -4.33
CA TYR A 90 -14.72 -5.73 -3.30
C TYR A 90 -13.24 -6.02 -3.55
N VAL A 91 -12.89 -7.22 -4.03
CA VAL A 91 -11.51 -7.56 -4.43
C VAL A 91 -11.06 -6.65 -5.58
N ALA A 92 -11.88 -6.48 -6.62
CA ALA A 92 -11.58 -5.65 -7.76
C ALA A 92 -11.37 -4.18 -7.37
N THR A 93 -12.28 -3.61 -6.58
CA THR A 93 -12.15 -2.26 -6.06
C THR A 93 -10.88 -2.10 -5.24
N ASN A 94 -10.58 -3.04 -4.32
CA ASN A 94 -9.37 -2.95 -3.51
C ASN A 94 -8.09 -2.97 -4.36
N VAL A 95 -8.00 -3.88 -5.33
CA VAL A 95 -6.84 -3.97 -6.25
C VAL A 95 -6.70 -2.68 -7.04
N VAL A 96 -7.77 -2.16 -7.65
CA VAL A 96 -7.70 -0.94 -8.46
C VAL A 96 -7.35 0.28 -7.62
N VAL A 97 -7.97 0.45 -6.46
CA VAL A 97 -7.71 1.54 -5.51
C VAL A 97 -6.25 1.52 -5.03
N ASN A 98 -5.69 0.33 -4.76
CA ASN A 98 -4.28 0.18 -4.42
C ASN A 98 -3.37 0.52 -5.62
N MET A 99 -3.70 0.03 -6.82
CA MET A 99 -2.97 0.32 -8.06
C MET A 99 -2.86 1.80 -8.38
N VAL A 100 -3.92 2.58 -8.11
CA VAL A 100 -3.92 4.02 -8.38
C VAL A 100 -3.36 4.86 -7.22
N GLY A 101 -3.04 4.26 -6.07
CA GLY A 101 -2.44 4.94 -4.93
C GLY A 101 -3.43 5.55 -3.93
N LEU A 102 -4.72 5.16 -3.95
CA LEU A 102 -5.70 5.52 -2.92
C LEU A 102 -5.63 4.58 -1.70
N GLY A 103 -4.42 4.33 -1.16
CA GLY A 103 -4.20 3.33 -0.11
C GLY A 103 -5.12 3.47 1.12
N SER A 104 -5.48 4.71 1.49
CA SER A 104 -6.41 5.00 2.60
C SER A 104 -7.83 4.49 2.35
N ALA A 105 -8.27 4.42 1.10
CA ALA A 105 -9.55 3.84 0.71
C ALA A 105 -9.47 2.33 0.45
N ALA A 106 -8.27 1.80 0.20
CA ALA A 106 -8.08 0.38 -0.10
C ALA A 106 -8.40 -0.51 1.11
N THR A 107 -7.93 -0.13 2.30
CA THR A 107 -8.07 -0.92 3.54
C THR A 107 -9.52 -1.25 3.93
N PRO A 108 -10.47 -0.29 4.00
CA PRO A 108 -11.86 -0.62 4.37
C PRO A 108 -12.56 -1.50 3.33
N VAL A 109 -12.22 -1.36 2.05
CA VAL A 109 -12.72 -2.23 0.98
C VAL A 109 -12.10 -3.63 1.09
N GLY A 110 -10.80 -3.71 1.36
CA GLY A 110 -10.10 -4.98 1.55
C GLY A 110 -10.63 -5.78 2.75
N LEU A 111 -11.04 -5.10 3.83
CA LEU A 111 -11.72 -5.76 4.95
C LEU A 111 -13.08 -6.33 4.56
N GLN A 112 -13.82 -5.67 3.66
CA GLN A 112 -15.09 -6.20 3.14
C GLN A 112 -14.85 -7.44 2.27
N ALA A 113 -13.86 -7.39 1.38
CA ALA A 113 -13.42 -8.55 0.61
C ALA A 113 -13.01 -9.73 1.52
N MET A 114 -12.20 -9.48 2.54
CA MET A 114 -11.79 -10.51 3.51
C MET A 114 -12.96 -11.09 4.27
N LYS A 115 -13.93 -10.28 4.70
CA LYS A 115 -15.17 -10.77 5.34
C LYS A 115 -15.99 -11.64 4.38
N GLY A 116 -16.12 -11.24 3.12
CA GLY A 116 -16.80 -12.03 2.09
C GLY A 116 -16.16 -13.40 1.89
N MET A 117 -14.83 -13.43 1.70
CA MET A 117 -14.06 -14.68 1.59
C MET A 117 -14.18 -15.53 2.86
N GLN A 118 -14.12 -14.91 4.04
CA GLN A 118 -14.26 -15.61 5.32
C GLN A 118 -15.65 -16.22 5.52
N ARG A 119 -16.72 -15.66 4.93
CA ARG A 119 -18.07 -16.27 4.99
C ARG A 119 -18.10 -17.62 4.29
N GLN A 120 -17.46 -17.70 3.12
CA GLN A 120 -17.38 -18.93 2.32
C GLN A 120 -16.33 -19.92 2.81
N ASN A 121 -15.43 -19.49 3.69
CA ASN A 121 -14.35 -20.31 4.22
C ASN A 121 -14.90 -21.48 5.08
N PRO A 122 -14.61 -22.76 4.74
CA PRO A 122 -15.07 -23.91 5.51
C PRO A 122 -14.48 -23.99 6.92
N ASP A 123 -13.22 -23.56 7.09
CA ASP A 123 -12.51 -23.52 8.37
C ASP A 123 -12.25 -22.06 8.75
N LYS A 124 -12.86 -21.58 9.84
CA LYS A 124 -12.75 -20.17 10.24
C LYS A 124 -11.40 -19.81 10.85
N ASP A 125 -10.65 -20.80 11.35
CA ASP A 125 -9.36 -20.56 12.02
C ASP A 125 -8.17 -20.64 11.03
N THR A 126 -8.40 -21.19 9.84
CA THR A 126 -7.39 -21.31 8.77
C THR A 126 -7.73 -20.40 7.59
N ALA A 127 -6.73 -19.72 7.01
CA ALA A 127 -6.96 -18.87 5.84
C ALA A 127 -7.35 -19.71 4.62
N SER A 128 -8.42 -19.32 3.92
CA SER A 128 -8.78 -19.94 2.66
C SER A 128 -7.79 -19.60 1.55
N ARG A 129 -7.78 -20.40 0.49
CA ARG A 129 -6.99 -20.13 -0.72
C ARG A 129 -7.21 -18.71 -1.26
N SER A 130 -8.47 -18.27 -1.37
CA SER A 130 -8.79 -16.92 -1.85
C SER A 130 -8.22 -15.84 -0.93
N MET A 131 -8.25 -16.02 0.39
CA MET A 131 -7.64 -15.08 1.33
C MET A 131 -6.11 -14.99 1.16
N ILE A 132 -5.44 -16.12 0.92
CA ILE A 132 -3.99 -16.17 0.66
C ILE A 132 -3.66 -15.43 -0.64
N THR A 133 -4.36 -15.75 -1.74
CA THR A 133 -4.14 -15.08 -3.03
C THR A 133 -4.40 -13.57 -2.94
N PHE A 134 -5.42 -13.14 -2.19
CA PHE A 134 -5.71 -11.73 -1.96
C PHE A 134 -4.63 -11.02 -1.14
N LEU A 135 -4.06 -11.70 -0.15
CA LEU A 135 -2.94 -11.19 0.63
C LEU A 135 -1.68 -11.03 -0.23
N VAL A 136 -1.39 -12.01 -1.10
CA VAL A 136 -0.28 -11.94 -2.06
C VAL A 136 -0.47 -10.72 -2.98
N LEU A 137 -1.67 -10.53 -3.53
CA LEU A 137 -1.98 -9.37 -4.36
C LEU A 137 -1.79 -8.03 -3.63
N ASN A 138 -2.19 -7.93 -2.36
CA ASN A 138 -2.03 -6.69 -1.61
C ASN A 138 -0.59 -6.42 -1.18
N THR A 139 0.20 -7.48 -0.97
CA THR A 139 1.60 -7.39 -0.54
C THR A 139 2.54 -7.10 -1.71
N ALA A 140 2.32 -7.77 -2.84
CA ALA A 140 3.10 -7.58 -4.07
C ALA A 140 2.56 -6.45 -4.96
N GLY A 141 1.42 -5.87 -4.58
CA GLY A 141 0.50 -5.12 -5.42
C GLY A 141 1.12 -4.18 -6.43
N VAL A 142 0.71 -4.35 -7.68
CA VAL A 142 1.03 -3.45 -8.79
C VAL A 142 0.66 -2.03 -8.36
N THR A 143 1.61 -1.11 -8.37
CA THR A 143 1.34 0.30 -8.08
C THR A 143 1.64 1.11 -9.34
N LEU A 144 0.60 1.58 -10.02
CA LEU A 144 0.72 2.40 -11.22
C LEU A 144 0.98 3.87 -10.86
N LEU A 145 0.23 4.38 -9.89
CA LEU A 145 0.34 5.75 -9.42
C LEU A 145 0.65 5.74 -7.92
N SER A 146 1.90 6.02 -7.56
CA SER A 146 2.28 6.19 -6.14
C SER A 146 2.25 7.68 -5.78
N THR A 147 1.07 8.17 -5.42
CA THR A 147 0.87 9.57 -5.01
C THR A 147 1.76 9.94 -3.81
N THR A 148 1.93 9.02 -2.85
CA THR A 148 2.81 9.20 -1.69
C THR A 148 4.28 9.36 -2.09
N LEU A 149 4.82 8.51 -2.97
CA LEU A 149 6.22 8.64 -3.40
C LEU A 149 6.45 9.88 -4.25
N ILE A 150 5.48 10.25 -5.10
CA ILE A 150 5.51 11.52 -5.84
C ILE A 150 5.55 12.69 -4.85
N ALA A 151 4.69 12.68 -3.83
CA ALA A 151 4.62 13.74 -2.83
C ALA A 151 5.92 13.84 -2.02
N LEU A 152 6.47 12.72 -1.56
CA LEU A 152 7.76 12.70 -0.87
C LEU A 152 8.88 13.25 -1.74
N ARG A 153 9.00 12.81 -2.99
CA ARG A 153 10.04 13.29 -3.90
C ARG A 153 9.89 14.77 -4.24
N ALA A 154 8.66 15.25 -4.37
CA ALA A 154 8.37 16.68 -4.57
C ALA A 154 8.77 17.50 -3.33
N SER A 155 8.45 17.04 -2.12
CA SER A 155 8.80 17.72 -0.86
C SER A 155 10.32 17.80 -0.65
N PHE A 156 11.08 16.82 -1.17
CA PHE A 156 12.55 16.85 -1.14
C PHE A 156 13.18 17.50 -2.41
N HIS A 157 12.42 18.30 -3.16
CA HIS A 157 12.90 19.06 -4.33
C HIS A 157 13.59 18.19 -5.41
N SER A 158 13.14 16.95 -5.60
CA SER A 158 13.68 16.07 -6.63
C SER A 158 13.54 16.66 -8.04
N LEU A 159 14.64 16.75 -8.79
CA LEU A 159 14.67 17.20 -10.20
C LEU A 159 13.71 16.41 -11.10
N HIS A 160 13.59 15.10 -10.86
CA HIS A 160 12.67 14.22 -11.57
C HIS A 160 11.71 13.53 -10.59
N VAL A 161 10.63 14.23 -10.23
CA VAL A 161 9.64 13.76 -9.23
C VAL A 161 9.03 12.41 -9.64
N THR A 162 8.65 12.24 -10.90
CA THR A 162 8.01 11.02 -11.43
C THR A 162 8.98 10.02 -12.08
N GLY A 163 10.29 10.32 -12.13
CA GLY A 163 11.28 9.50 -12.84
C GLY A 163 11.42 8.07 -12.31
N PHE A 164 11.00 7.80 -11.07
CA PHE A 164 11.01 6.46 -10.48
C PHE A 164 9.84 5.57 -10.97
N MET A 165 8.78 6.16 -11.51
CA MET A 165 7.50 5.49 -11.75
C MET A 165 7.62 4.28 -12.70
N PRO A 166 8.34 4.35 -13.85
CA PRO A 166 8.51 3.18 -14.71
C PRO A 166 9.17 2.00 -13.98
N TYR A 167 10.18 2.28 -13.16
CA TYR A 167 10.89 1.26 -12.40
C TYR A 167 10.02 0.65 -11.30
N ALA A 168 9.22 1.47 -10.61
CA ALA A 168 8.27 1.00 -9.60
C ALA A 168 7.17 0.12 -10.23
N ILE A 169 6.65 0.50 -11.39
CA ILE A 169 5.65 -0.30 -12.10
C ILE A 169 6.24 -1.65 -12.49
N VAL A 170 7.43 -1.68 -13.11
CA VAL A 170 8.09 -2.93 -13.50
C VAL A 170 8.38 -3.80 -12.28
N SER A 171 8.90 -3.22 -11.19
CA SER A 171 9.22 -3.95 -9.98
C SER A 171 7.99 -4.55 -9.31
N THR A 172 6.90 -3.79 -9.19
CA THR A 172 5.66 -4.28 -8.56
C THR A 172 4.90 -5.27 -9.44
N LEU A 173 4.91 -5.08 -10.76
CA LEU A 173 4.42 -6.08 -11.71
C LEU A 173 5.21 -7.38 -11.58
N PHE A 174 6.54 -7.32 -11.54
CA PHE A 174 7.37 -8.50 -11.39
C PHE A 174 7.10 -9.22 -10.07
N ALA A 175 7.04 -8.49 -8.96
CA ALA A 175 6.69 -9.04 -7.65
C ALA A 175 5.31 -9.70 -7.66
N SER A 176 4.32 -9.06 -8.27
CA SER A 176 2.95 -9.59 -8.41
C SER A 176 2.94 -10.87 -9.23
N VAL A 177 3.62 -10.90 -10.39
CA VAL A 177 3.68 -12.09 -11.24
C VAL A 177 4.35 -13.26 -10.54
N VAL A 178 5.50 -13.03 -9.89
CA VAL A 178 6.23 -14.08 -9.16
C VAL A 178 5.39 -14.60 -7.98
N GLY A 179 4.85 -13.69 -7.16
CA GLY A 179 4.02 -14.06 -6.01
C GLY A 179 2.80 -14.88 -6.42
N LEU A 180 2.07 -14.43 -7.45
CA LEU A 180 0.91 -15.16 -7.97
C LEU A 180 1.28 -16.48 -8.61
N SER A 181 2.44 -16.59 -9.28
CA SER A 181 2.89 -17.84 -9.89
C SER A 181 3.19 -18.89 -8.83
N ILE A 182 3.87 -18.49 -7.75
CA ILE A 182 4.17 -19.38 -6.61
C ILE A 182 2.87 -19.79 -5.91
N ASP A 183 1.98 -18.84 -5.63
CA ASP A 183 0.66 -19.11 -5.06
C ASP A 183 -0.14 -20.10 -5.92
N ARG A 184 -0.16 -19.91 -7.25
CA ARG A 184 -0.85 -20.82 -8.17
C ARG A 184 -0.21 -22.20 -8.17
N TRP A 185 1.12 -22.29 -8.17
CA TRP A 185 1.85 -23.56 -8.20
C TRP A 185 1.61 -24.40 -6.95
N TRP A 186 1.57 -23.77 -5.78
CA TRP A 186 1.28 -24.47 -4.52
C TRP A 186 -0.16 -24.99 -4.48
N ASN A 187 -1.13 -24.14 -4.88
CA ASN A 187 -2.55 -24.50 -4.88
C ASN A 187 -2.96 -25.57 -5.90
N TYR A 188 -2.13 -25.92 -6.89
CA TYR A 188 -2.40 -26.99 -7.87
C TYR A 188 -1.77 -28.34 -7.48
N ARG A 189 -1.01 -28.39 -6.39
CA ARG A 189 -0.35 -29.62 -5.90
C ARG A 189 -1.17 -30.38 -4.85
N ASP A 190 -2.13 -29.72 -4.23
CA ASP A 190 -3.09 -30.29 -3.28
C ASP A 190 -4.45 -30.52 -3.95
#